data_AF-A0A1S0U5A7-F1
#
_entry.id   AF-A0A1S0U5A7-F1
#
_cell.length_a   1.000
_cell.length_b   1.000
_cell.length_c   1.000
_cell.angle_alpha   90.00
_cell.angle_beta   90.00
_cell.angle_gamma   90.00
#
_symmetry.space_group_name_H-M   'P 1'
#
loop_
_entity.id
_entity.type
_entity.pdbx_description
1 polymer ?
#
loop_
_entity_poly.entity_id
_entity_poly.type
_entity_poly.pdbx_seq_one_letter_code
_entity_poly.pdbx_strand_id
1 'polypeptide(L)'
;MNHFKRKFTTTGINKFESKHRKKTIQSSVTTSVPCPKQSVTEEIPATIYETKWQYLRKKWVLDTKDEFYYYWLSVVSCAFTYNLIVVIARSVFYDLGSGYYWIVWLLVDLIMDLIYALDMFVRSRTGFLEQGLLVQDISRITRLYLKSMQFKLDIISVLPFDLILSLIFRQSVPHLRFNRIIRYPRLSDFIDRTETRSSMPNAFRIFCVIVNIIIIIHWNACIYFFISEAIGLGTDGWVYGSLNKQSLPDGVEDTLARRYIYSFYWSTLILTTIGEVPSPKRNMEFLFVIVDLMCGVLIFATIVGNVGSAISNMSAARTKFQNQMDNIKQYMKLRKVNKELETRVIKWFDYLWEHKQSLSDQRVLKVLPDKLQTEIAMQVHYETLRRVRIFQDCEAGLLAELVLKLQQQTFSPGDYICKKGDIGREMYIVKRGKLQVVADDGIKIFATLQEGAVFGELSILNIAGSKNGNRRTANVRSVGYTDLFALNKKDLWIALKEYPDARKLLIAKGREILRKDGLLDEDAPEEQISAEEMAKSLQNTSKILQTKMARFVAEFNSTKSKLLARIEYLETQLAKYQTNDNLANADDDDD
;
A
#
# COMPACT_ATOMS: atom_id res chain seq x y z
N MET A 1 39.51 3.29 -11.26
CA MET A 1 40.65 2.37 -11.41
C MET A 1 40.63 1.40 -10.23
N ASN A 2 40.26 0.15 -10.52
CA ASN A 2 40.39 -1.10 -9.75
C ASN A 2 40.18 -1.14 -8.22
N HIS A 3 39.06 -1.74 -7.78
CA HIS A 3 39.09 -3.05 -7.09
C HIS A 3 37.66 -3.56 -6.80
N PHE A 4 37.24 -4.65 -7.46
CA PHE A 4 36.58 -5.84 -6.89
C PHE A 4 35.98 -6.71 -8.02
N LYS A 5 36.66 -7.82 -8.33
CA LYS A 5 36.19 -8.94 -9.15
C LYS A 5 36.57 -10.25 -8.45
N ARG A 6 35.59 -11.07 -8.08
CA ARG A 6 35.70 -12.54 -7.89
C ARG A 6 34.33 -13.13 -8.24
N LYS A 7 34.13 -13.67 -9.46
CA LYS A 7 34.34 -15.07 -9.90
C LYS A 7 33.67 -16.12 -8.99
N PHE A 8 32.48 -16.56 -9.40
CA PHE A 8 31.92 -17.87 -9.07
C PHE A 8 32.26 -18.84 -10.21
N THR A 9 32.88 -19.96 -9.86
CA THR A 9 33.14 -21.09 -10.75
C THR A 9 32.41 -22.32 -10.23
N THR A 10 31.75 -22.97 -11.17
CA THR A 10 31.02 -24.23 -11.11
C THR A 10 31.98 -25.41 -11.01
N THR A 11 31.73 -26.34 -10.08
CA THR A 11 32.10 -27.76 -10.19
C THR A 11 31.25 -28.57 -9.23
N GLY A 12 30.55 -29.58 -9.75
CA GLY A 12 29.77 -30.53 -8.96
C GLY A 12 30.58 -31.75 -8.51
N ILE A 13 29.95 -32.63 -7.73
CA ILE A 13 29.86 -34.10 -7.91
C ILE A 13 29.23 -34.76 -6.66
N ASN A 14 28.09 -35.42 -6.91
CA ASN A 14 27.52 -36.68 -6.39
C ASN A 14 27.53 -37.13 -4.91
N LYS A 15 26.36 -37.75 -4.61
CA LYS A 15 26.07 -38.94 -3.78
C LYS A 15 26.25 -38.84 -2.26
N PHE A 16 25.14 -38.99 -1.52
CA PHE A 16 24.96 -40.11 -0.58
C PHE A 16 23.47 -40.26 -0.22
N GLU A 17 22.92 -41.43 -0.54
CA GLU A 17 21.59 -41.91 -0.16
C GLU A 17 21.60 -42.63 1.20
N SER A 18 20.40 -42.73 1.78
CA SER A 18 19.99 -43.53 2.95
C SER A 18 20.25 -42.84 4.31
N LYS A 19 19.35 -42.84 5.30
CA LYS A 19 18.34 -43.84 5.69
C LYS A 19 17.39 -43.26 6.76
N HIS A 20 16.15 -43.78 6.79
CA HIS A 20 15.25 -43.93 7.96
C HIS A 20 14.45 -42.71 8.48
N ARG A 21 13.18 -42.80 8.89
CA ARG A 21 12.12 -43.84 8.89
C ARG A 21 10.84 -43.12 9.39
N LYS A 22 9.73 -43.09 8.66
CA LYS A 22 8.40 -42.80 9.24
C LYS A 22 7.58 -44.09 9.19
N LYS A 23 7.37 -44.69 10.37
CA LYS A 23 6.39 -45.76 10.58
C LYS A 23 5.02 -45.09 10.73
N THR A 24 4.10 -45.40 9.83
CA THR A 24 2.66 -45.28 10.10
C THR A 24 2.11 -46.69 10.17
N ILE A 25 1.49 -46.98 11.30
CA ILE A 25 0.89 -48.27 11.68
C ILE A 25 -0.38 -48.49 10.86
N GLN A 26 -0.57 -49.73 10.40
CA GLN A 26 -1.78 -50.17 9.72
C GLN A 26 -2.44 -51.30 10.55
N SER A 27 -3.77 -51.20 10.68
CA SER A 27 -4.76 -52.29 10.62
C SER A 27 -5.43 -52.84 11.90
N SER A 28 -6.67 -53.29 11.64
CA SER A 28 -7.65 -54.08 12.43
C SER A 28 -8.59 -53.24 13.31
N VAL A 29 -9.92 -53.29 13.26
CA VAL A 29 -10.89 -54.30 12.78
C VAL A 29 -12.17 -53.57 12.30
N THR A 30 -12.75 -53.99 11.16
CA THR A 30 -14.12 -53.64 10.75
C THR A 30 -14.98 -54.89 10.87
N THR A 31 -16.02 -54.88 11.70
CA THR A 31 -17.16 -55.80 11.60
C THR A 31 -18.14 -55.23 10.58
N SER A 32 -18.30 -55.88 9.43
CA SER A 32 -19.29 -55.54 8.40
C SER A 32 -20.46 -56.51 8.42
N VAL A 33 -21.67 -55.94 8.47
CA VAL A 33 -22.95 -56.56 8.09
C VAL A 33 -23.27 -56.09 6.66
N PRO A 34 -23.81 -56.93 5.76
CA PRO A 34 -23.78 -56.67 4.31
C PRO A 34 -24.95 -55.82 3.81
N CYS A 35 -24.68 -54.95 2.84
CA CYS A 35 -25.68 -54.27 2.00
C CYS A 35 -25.48 -54.73 0.54
N PRO A 36 -26.55 -54.87 -0.28
CA PRO A 36 -26.52 -55.69 -1.48
C PRO A 36 -25.74 -55.05 -2.65
N LYS A 37 -25.09 -55.92 -3.41
CA LYS A 37 -24.34 -55.59 -4.63
C LYS A 37 -25.26 -55.00 -5.69
N GLN A 38 -25.06 -53.72 -6.03
CA GLN A 38 -25.34 -53.23 -7.39
C GLN A 38 -24.01 -53.15 -8.14
N SER A 39 -23.89 -53.97 -9.17
CA SER A 39 -22.79 -53.93 -10.13
C SER A 39 -22.93 -52.67 -10.99
N VAL A 40 -22.21 -51.61 -10.62
CA VAL A 40 -21.89 -50.54 -11.56
C VAL A 40 -20.55 -50.92 -12.19
N THR A 41 -20.58 -51.32 -13.45
CA THR A 41 -19.40 -51.37 -14.31
C THR A 41 -18.87 -49.93 -14.42
N GLU A 42 -17.86 -49.59 -13.62
CA GLU A 42 -17.04 -48.40 -13.84
C GLU A 42 -16.24 -48.60 -15.13
N GLU A 43 -16.74 -48.03 -16.22
CA GLU A 43 -15.90 -47.73 -17.38
C GLU A 43 -14.82 -46.75 -16.94
N ILE A 44 -13.57 -47.23 -16.87
CA ILE A 44 -12.38 -46.41 -16.66
C ILE A 44 -12.31 -45.42 -17.84
N PRO A 45 -12.48 -44.10 -17.64
CA PRO A 45 -12.39 -43.18 -18.75
C PRO A 45 -10.95 -43.16 -19.23
N ALA A 46 -10.75 -43.51 -20.49
CA ALA A 46 -9.46 -43.45 -21.16
C ALA A 46 -8.81 -42.09 -20.90
N THR A 47 -7.68 -42.07 -20.20
CA THR A 47 -6.87 -40.87 -20.00
C THR A 47 -6.28 -40.46 -21.34
N ILE A 48 -7.02 -39.63 -22.09
CA ILE A 48 -6.52 -38.93 -23.25
C ILE A 48 -5.37 -38.05 -22.74
N TYR A 49 -4.15 -38.34 -23.18
CA TYR A 49 -3.02 -37.42 -23.02
C TYR A 49 -3.35 -36.13 -23.78
N GLU A 50 -4.02 -35.18 -23.13
CA GLU A 50 -4.28 -33.87 -23.72
C GLU A 50 -2.93 -33.22 -24.03
N THR A 51 -2.69 -32.93 -25.31
CA THR A 51 -1.52 -32.16 -25.71
C THR A 51 -1.55 -30.79 -25.02
N LYS A 52 -0.37 -30.20 -24.74
CA LYS A 52 -0.26 -28.88 -24.09
C LYS A 52 -1.14 -27.81 -24.78
N TRP A 53 -1.33 -27.91 -26.09
CA TRP A 53 -2.22 -27.08 -26.89
C TRP A 53 -3.72 -27.31 -26.61
N GLN A 54 -4.16 -28.55 -26.43
CA GLN A 54 -5.55 -28.87 -26.07
C GLN A 54 -5.87 -28.37 -24.67
N TYR A 55 -4.93 -28.51 -23.73
CA TYR A 55 -5.05 -27.96 -22.38
C TYR A 55 -5.17 -26.42 -22.41
N LEU A 56 -4.26 -25.74 -23.12
CA LEU A 56 -4.30 -24.28 -23.28
C LEU A 56 -5.61 -23.80 -23.91
N ARG A 57 -6.13 -24.53 -24.90
CA ARG A 57 -7.38 -24.17 -25.57
C ARG A 57 -8.61 -24.45 -24.72
N LYS A 58 -8.64 -25.50 -23.88
CA LYS A 58 -9.85 -25.94 -23.17
C LYS A 58 -9.93 -25.53 -21.71
N LYS A 59 -8.81 -25.31 -21.01
CA LYS A 59 -8.79 -25.15 -19.54
C LYS A 59 -7.99 -23.95 -19.04
N TRP A 60 -7.19 -23.30 -19.89
CA TRP A 60 -6.38 -22.18 -19.44
C TRP A 60 -7.22 -20.92 -19.21
N VAL A 61 -7.15 -20.44 -17.97
CA VAL A 61 -7.65 -19.15 -17.49
C VAL A 61 -6.50 -18.45 -16.80
N LEU A 62 -6.31 -17.17 -17.12
CA LEU A 62 -5.25 -16.34 -16.58
C LEU A 62 -5.80 -15.49 -15.44
N ASP A 63 -5.15 -15.55 -14.27
CA ASP A 63 -5.42 -14.58 -13.21
C ASP A 63 -4.70 -13.26 -13.55
N THR A 64 -5.42 -12.16 -13.41
CA THR A 64 -4.85 -10.81 -13.45
C THR A 64 -3.71 -10.62 -12.45
N LYS A 65 -3.65 -11.39 -11.35
CA LYS A 65 -2.58 -11.30 -10.34
C LYS A 65 -1.31 -12.04 -10.73
N ASP A 66 -1.37 -12.95 -11.70
CA ASP A 66 -0.21 -13.74 -12.10
C ASP A 66 0.90 -12.86 -12.67
N GLU A 67 2.16 -13.26 -12.42
CA GLU A 67 3.33 -12.59 -13.00
C GLU A 67 3.33 -12.63 -14.52
N PHE A 68 2.81 -13.72 -15.11
CA PHE A 68 2.67 -13.86 -16.55
C PHE A 68 1.81 -12.74 -17.16
N TYR A 69 0.69 -12.39 -16.52
CA TYR A 69 -0.17 -11.30 -17.02
C TYR A 69 0.59 -9.98 -17.05
N TYR A 70 1.39 -9.68 -16.01
CA TYR A 70 2.21 -8.48 -15.96
C TYR A 70 3.23 -8.42 -17.10
N TYR A 71 4.00 -9.49 -17.33
CA TYR A 71 4.98 -9.53 -18.41
C TYR A 71 4.31 -9.46 -19.79
N TRP A 72 3.18 -10.14 -19.98
CA TRP A 72 2.39 -10.03 -21.21
C TRP A 72 1.94 -8.60 -21.46
N LEU A 73 1.46 -7.92 -20.42
CA LEU A 73 1.03 -6.53 -20.49
C LEU A 73 2.20 -5.58 -20.80
N SER A 74 3.41 -5.88 -20.33
CA SER A 74 4.64 -5.17 -20.74
C SER A 74 4.88 -5.30 -22.25
N VAL A 75 4.77 -6.52 -22.81
CA VAL A 75 4.95 -6.76 -24.26
C VAL A 75 3.92 -5.99 -25.09
N VAL A 76 2.64 -6.02 -24.68
CA VAL A 76 1.57 -5.26 -25.35
C VAL A 76 1.81 -3.75 -25.25
N SER A 77 2.32 -3.28 -24.11
CA SER A 77 2.66 -1.87 -23.91
C SER A 77 3.85 -1.43 -24.77
N CYS A 78 4.86 -2.29 -24.96
CA CYS A 78 5.93 -2.03 -25.91
C CYS A 78 5.41 -1.91 -27.35
N ALA A 79 4.49 -2.78 -27.76
CA ALA A 79 3.85 -2.70 -29.07
C ALA A 79 3.02 -1.42 -29.23
N PHE A 80 2.33 -0.99 -28.17
CA PHE A 80 1.61 0.28 -28.16
C PHE A 80 2.56 1.48 -28.30
N THR A 81 3.63 1.55 -27.50
CA THR A 81 4.62 2.63 -27.56
C THR A 81 5.31 2.70 -28.92
N TYR A 82 5.59 1.55 -29.54
CA TYR A 82 6.07 1.50 -30.93
C TYR A 82 5.08 2.19 -31.88
N ASN A 83 3.80 1.80 -31.86
CA ASN A 83 2.81 2.41 -32.76
C ASN A 83 2.61 3.91 -32.48
N LEU A 84 2.67 4.32 -31.20
CA LEU A 84 2.52 5.71 -30.80
C LEU A 84 3.64 6.62 -31.34
N ILE A 85 4.87 6.12 -31.43
CA ILE A 85 6.04 6.90 -31.89
C ILE A 85 6.24 6.75 -33.40
N VAL A 86 6.21 5.51 -33.90
CA VAL A 86 6.67 5.20 -35.26
C VAL A 86 5.61 5.54 -36.32
N VAL A 87 4.32 5.40 -36.02
CA VAL A 87 3.24 5.63 -37.01
C VAL A 87 3.19 7.09 -37.46
N ILE A 88 3.24 8.04 -36.52
CA ILE A 88 3.24 9.47 -36.85
C ILE A 88 4.52 9.88 -37.57
N ALA A 89 5.68 9.40 -37.11
CA ALA A 89 6.97 9.69 -37.73
C ALA A 89 7.01 9.22 -39.20
N ARG A 90 6.56 7.99 -39.47
CA ARG A 90 6.48 7.45 -40.85
C ARG A 90 5.44 8.14 -41.72
N SER A 91 4.37 8.67 -41.11
CA SER A 91 3.33 9.40 -41.84
C SER A 91 3.80 10.75 -42.34
N VAL A 92 4.80 11.34 -41.69
CA VAL A 92 5.29 12.69 -41.99
C VAL A 92 6.63 12.65 -42.72
N PHE A 93 7.56 11.82 -42.25
CA PHE A 93 8.88 11.68 -42.88
C PHE A 93 8.90 10.47 -43.81
N TYR A 94 8.39 10.63 -45.03
CA TYR A 94 8.26 9.54 -46.02
C TYR A 94 9.59 8.83 -46.33
N ASP A 95 10.72 9.53 -46.19
CA ASP A 95 12.07 8.98 -46.36
C ASP A 95 12.33 7.75 -45.47
N LEU A 96 11.69 7.68 -44.28
CA LEU A 96 11.79 6.52 -43.36
C LEU A 96 11.30 5.22 -44.00
N GLY A 97 10.30 5.29 -44.88
CA GLY A 97 9.68 4.15 -45.54
C GLY A 97 10.19 3.91 -46.97
N SER A 98 11.17 4.69 -47.43
CA SER A 98 11.65 4.64 -48.82
C SER A 98 12.58 3.45 -49.09
N GLY A 99 12.73 3.05 -50.36
CA GLY A 99 13.66 2.00 -50.77
C GLY A 99 13.33 0.61 -50.19
N TYR A 100 14.33 -0.19 -49.81
CA TYR A 100 14.10 -1.54 -49.26
C TYR A 100 13.53 -1.54 -47.84
N TYR A 101 13.53 -0.38 -47.16
CA TYR A 101 13.09 -0.27 -45.77
C TYR A 101 11.58 -0.50 -45.58
N TRP A 102 10.75 -0.32 -46.61
CA TRP A 102 9.30 -0.58 -46.49
C TRP A 102 9.01 -2.05 -46.12
N ILE A 103 9.82 -3.00 -46.60
CA ILE A 103 9.66 -4.43 -46.28
C ILE A 103 9.99 -4.68 -44.81
N VAL A 104 11.06 -4.07 -44.31
CA VAL A 104 11.46 -4.19 -42.89
C VAL A 104 10.36 -3.64 -41.99
N TRP A 105 9.82 -2.47 -42.32
CA TRP A 105 8.71 -1.87 -41.59
C TRP A 105 7.44 -2.72 -41.62
N LEU A 106 7.11 -3.31 -42.77
CA LEU A 106 5.99 -4.24 -42.91
C LEU A 106 6.13 -5.46 -41.98
N LEU A 107 7.33 -6.03 -41.88
CA LEU A 107 7.60 -7.16 -40.98
C LEU A 107 7.43 -6.77 -39.51
N VAL A 108 7.97 -5.62 -39.11
CA VAL A 108 7.83 -5.12 -37.73
C VAL A 108 6.36 -4.83 -37.42
N ASP A 109 5.64 -4.20 -38.34
CA ASP A 109 4.21 -3.90 -38.22
C ASP A 109 3.38 -5.18 -38.07
N LEU A 110 3.70 -6.24 -38.81
CA LEU A 110 3.04 -7.54 -38.70
C LEU A 110 3.28 -8.19 -37.33
N ILE A 111 4.50 -8.09 -36.78
CA ILE A 111 4.82 -8.59 -35.44
C ILE A 111 3.97 -7.87 -34.38
N MET A 112 3.81 -6.55 -34.49
CA MET A 112 3.00 -5.77 -33.55
C MET A 112 1.51 -6.11 -33.66
N ASP A 113 0.98 -6.29 -34.87
CA ASP A 113 -0.41 -6.71 -35.07
C ASP A 113 -0.65 -8.14 -34.55
N LEU A 114 0.32 -9.05 -34.69
CA LEU A 114 0.27 -10.38 -34.09
C LEU A 114 0.19 -10.31 -32.56
N ILE A 115 0.96 -9.42 -31.91
CA ILE A 115 0.87 -9.19 -30.46
C ILE A 115 -0.54 -8.74 -30.07
N TYR A 116 -1.16 -7.82 -30.82
CA TYR A 116 -2.51 -7.35 -30.53
C TYR A 116 -3.59 -8.42 -30.74
N ALA A 117 -3.43 -9.28 -31.75
CA ALA A 117 -4.31 -10.43 -31.98
C ALA A 117 -4.19 -11.46 -30.86
N LEU A 118 -2.95 -11.78 -30.44
CA LEU A 118 -2.70 -12.63 -29.29
C LEU A 118 -3.27 -12.03 -27.99
N ASP A 119 -3.22 -10.71 -27.83
CA ASP A 119 -3.76 -10.04 -26.65
C ASP A 119 -5.29 -10.16 -26.56
N MET A 120 -6.00 -10.18 -27.70
CA MET A 120 -7.44 -10.48 -27.72
C MET A 120 -7.72 -11.92 -27.25
N PHE A 121 -6.88 -12.87 -27.66
CA PHE A 121 -6.97 -14.24 -27.17
C PHE A 121 -6.72 -14.31 -25.66
N VAL A 122 -5.69 -13.64 -25.15
CA VAL A 122 -5.41 -13.58 -23.71
C VAL A 122 -6.57 -12.96 -22.92
N ARG A 123 -7.20 -11.88 -23.43
CA ARG A 123 -8.39 -11.29 -22.79
C ARG A 123 -9.57 -12.22 -22.72
N SER A 124 -9.82 -12.99 -23.78
CA SER A 124 -10.90 -13.99 -23.77
C SER A 124 -10.70 -15.07 -22.68
N ARG A 125 -9.48 -15.16 -22.13
CA ARG A 125 -9.07 -16.10 -21.07
C ARG A 125 -8.71 -15.42 -19.75
N THR A 126 -8.88 -14.11 -19.63
CA THR A 126 -8.56 -13.39 -18.39
C THR A 126 -9.74 -13.51 -17.42
N GLY A 127 -9.52 -14.15 -16.28
CA GLY A 127 -10.54 -14.34 -15.25
C GLY A 127 -10.90 -13.02 -14.56
N PHE A 128 -12.11 -12.94 -14.03
CA PHE A 128 -12.59 -11.82 -13.21
C PHE A 128 -12.96 -12.34 -11.82
N LEU A 129 -12.94 -11.44 -10.83
CA LEU A 129 -13.34 -11.76 -9.46
C LEU A 129 -14.85 -11.54 -9.30
N GLU A 130 -15.53 -12.55 -8.79
CA GLU A 130 -16.93 -12.48 -8.39
C GLU A 130 -17.06 -13.02 -6.96
N GLN A 131 -17.63 -12.23 -6.06
CA GLN A 131 -17.71 -12.56 -4.63
C GLN A 131 -16.36 -12.93 -3.99
N GLY A 132 -15.26 -12.37 -4.51
CA GLY A 132 -13.89 -12.65 -4.03
C GLY A 132 -13.27 -13.94 -4.58
N LEU A 133 -13.99 -14.72 -5.39
CA LEU A 133 -13.47 -15.92 -6.05
C LEU A 133 -13.16 -15.63 -7.52
N LEU A 134 -12.06 -16.20 -8.02
CA LEU A 134 -11.70 -16.12 -9.43
C LEU A 134 -12.61 -17.03 -10.23
N VAL A 135 -13.42 -16.45 -11.11
CA VAL A 135 -14.27 -17.22 -12.03
C VAL A 135 -13.39 -17.88 -13.09
N GLN A 136 -13.41 -19.21 -13.17
CA GLN A 136 -12.61 -20.00 -14.12
C GLN A 136 -13.43 -20.53 -15.32
N ASP A 137 -14.72 -20.21 -15.40
CA ASP A 137 -15.56 -20.65 -16.53
C ASP A 137 -15.26 -19.84 -17.81
N ILE A 138 -14.59 -20.48 -18.77
CA ILE A 138 -14.17 -19.89 -20.04
C ILE A 138 -15.37 -19.40 -20.87
N SER A 139 -16.48 -20.14 -20.88
CA SER A 139 -17.66 -19.75 -21.66
C SER A 139 -18.27 -18.46 -21.11
N ARG A 140 -18.29 -18.33 -19.79
CA ARG A 140 -18.76 -17.13 -19.11
C ARG A 140 -17.82 -15.94 -19.33
N ILE A 141 -16.51 -16.12 -19.16
CA ILE A 141 -15.49 -15.08 -19.40
C ILE A 141 -15.57 -14.57 -20.85
N THR A 142 -15.59 -15.49 -21.82
CA THR A 142 -15.61 -15.14 -23.24
C THR A 142 -16.90 -14.41 -23.60
N ARG A 143 -18.05 -14.85 -23.11
CA ARG A 143 -19.35 -14.18 -23.36
C ARG A 143 -19.37 -12.76 -22.81
N LEU A 144 -18.81 -12.54 -21.61
CA LEU A 144 -18.69 -11.21 -21.02
C LEU A 144 -17.75 -10.32 -21.83
N TYR A 145 -16.60 -10.85 -22.27
CA TYR A 145 -15.68 -10.12 -23.13
C TYR A 145 -16.33 -9.72 -24.47
N LEU A 146 -16.97 -10.66 -25.17
CA LEU A 146 -17.64 -10.41 -26.46
C LEU A 146 -18.76 -9.38 -26.37
N LYS A 147 -19.47 -9.30 -25.24
CA LYS A 147 -20.52 -8.28 -24.99
C LYS A 147 -19.94 -6.92 -24.59
N SER A 148 -18.70 -6.87 -24.13
CA SER A 148 -18.07 -5.64 -23.66
C SER A 148 -17.76 -4.70 -24.83
N MET A 149 -17.84 -3.38 -24.57
CA MET A 149 -17.36 -2.38 -25.54
C MET A 149 -15.86 -2.52 -25.82
N GLN A 150 -15.10 -3.09 -24.88
CA GLN A 150 -13.67 -3.35 -25.06
C GLN A 150 -13.41 -4.28 -26.26
N PHE A 151 -14.24 -5.29 -26.49
CA PHE A 151 -14.06 -6.19 -27.64
C PHE A 151 -14.25 -5.46 -28.98
N LYS A 152 -15.21 -4.54 -29.05
CA LYS A 152 -15.42 -3.71 -30.25
C LYS A 152 -14.20 -2.82 -30.53
N LEU A 153 -13.66 -2.17 -29.50
CA LEU A 153 -12.44 -1.36 -29.61
C LEU A 153 -11.22 -2.21 -30.00
N ASP A 154 -11.12 -3.41 -29.43
CA ASP A 154 -10.04 -4.35 -29.73
C ASP A 154 -10.10 -4.83 -31.19
N ILE A 155 -11.29 -5.06 -31.76
CA ILE A 155 -11.46 -5.37 -33.20
C ILE A 155 -11.00 -4.20 -34.06
N ILE A 156 -11.50 -2.98 -33.80
CA ILE A 156 -11.17 -1.80 -34.60
C ILE A 156 -9.65 -1.56 -34.62
N SER A 157 -8.97 -1.80 -33.50
CA SER A 157 -7.52 -1.63 -33.37
C SER A 157 -6.66 -2.64 -34.15
N VAL A 158 -7.24 -3.73 -34.66
CA VAL A 158 -6.53 -4.81 -35.38
C VAL A 158 -6.91 -4.85 -36.86
N LEU A 159 -7.84 -4.01 -37.32
CA LEU A 159 -8.26 -3.99 -38.73
C LEU A 159 -7.06 -3.70 -39.66
N PRO A 160 -6.73 -4.60 -40.60
CA PRO A 160 -5.50 -4.55 -41.40
C PRO A 160 -5.64 -3.69 -42.67
N PHE A 161 -6.31 -2.54 -42.59
CA PHE A 161 -6.54 -1.68 -43.76
C PHE A 161 -5.23 -1.14 -44.35
N ASP A 162 -4.27 -0.79 -43.50
CA ASP A 162 -2.91 -0.40 -43.86
C ASP A 162 -2.17 -1.52 -44.62
N LEU A 163 -2.27 -2.77 -44.16
CA LEU A 163 -1.64 -3.91 -44.82
C LEU A 163 -2.23 -4.17 -46.21
N ILE A 164 -3.57 -4.17 -46.32
CA ILE A 164 -4.26 -4.43 -47.59
C ILE A 164 -3.87 -3.37 -48.61
N LEU A 165 -3.94 -2.08 -48.25
CA LEU A 165 -3.58 -1.02 -49.19
C LEU A 165 -2.08 -0.99 -49.48
N SER A 166 -1.22 -1.28 -48.49
CA SER A 166 0.22 -1.32 -48.72
C SER A 166 0.63 -2.42 -49.71
N LEU A 167 -0.07 -3.55 -49.71
CA LEU A 167 0.14 -4.64 -50.68
C LEU A 167 -0.40 -4.30 -52.08
N ILE A 168 -1.56 -3.63 -52.16
CA ILE A 168 -2.17 -3.20 -53.44
C ILE A 168 -1.29 -2.16 -54.13
N PHE A 169 -0.87 -1.12 -53.41
CA PHE A 169 -0.11 -0.01 -53.97
C PHE A 169 1.42 -0.24 -53.97
N ARG A 170 1.90 -1.35 -53.39
CA ARG A 170 3.33 -1.65 -53.19
C ARG A 170 4.12 -0.49 -52.57
N GLN A 171 3.47 0.24 -51.66
CA GLN A 171 4.01 1.39 -50.95
C GLN A 171 3.53 1.36 -49.50
N SER A 172 4.33 1.86 -48.57
CA SER A 172 3.92 1.97 -47.15
C SER A 172 2.81 3.03 -47.01
N VAL A 173 1.66 2.65 -46.45
CA VAL A 173 0.53 3.56 -46.14
C VAL A 173 0.34 3.69 -44.62
N PRO A 174 1.25 4.38 -43.91
CA PRO A 174 1.26 4.42 -42.44
C PRO A 174 0.05 5.13 -41.82
N HIS A 175 -0.60 6.07 -42.52
CA HIS A 175 -1.71 6.86 -41.98
C HIS A 175 -2.91 6.01 -41.51
N LEU A 176 -3.16 4.87 -42.15
CA LEU A 176 -4.29 4.00 -41.79
C LEU A 176 -4.01 3.17 -40.53
N ARG A 177 -2.80 3.25 -39.97
CA ARG A 177 -2.37 2.53 -38.78
C ARG A 177 -2.69 3.26 -37.47
N PHE A 178 -3.23 4.49 -37.51
CA PHE A 178 -3.64 5.23 -36.30
C PHE A 178 -4.71 4.50 -35.47
N ASN A 179 -5.49 3.59 -36.06
CA ASN A 179 -6.43 2.72 -35.32
C ASN A 179 -5.75 1.88 -34.22
N ARG A 180 -4.44 1.60 -34.32
CA ARG A 180 -3.67 0.85 -33.30
C ARG A 180 -3.53 1.61 -31.97
N ILE A 181 -3.71 2.95 -31.97
CA ILE A 181 -3.61 3.80 -30.77
C ILE A 181 -4.85 3.68 -29.86
N ILE A 182 -5.93 3.04 -30.34
CA ILE A 182 -7.14 2.78 -29.53
C ILE A 182 -6.82 1.86 -28.31
N ARG A 183 -5.70 1.13 -28.34
CA ARG A 183 -5.24 0.21 -27.27
C ARG A 183 -4.65 0.91 -26.03
N TYR A 184 -4.77 2.23 -25.90
CA TYR A 184 -4.28 3.00 -24.73
C TYR A 184 -4.64 2.40 -23.35
N PRO A 185 -5.83 1.83 -23.11
CA PRO A 185 -6.16 1.22 -21.80
C PRO A 185 -5.16 0.15 -21.33
N ARG A 186 -4.47 -0.52 -22.26
CA ARG A 186 -3.43 -1.50 -21.93
C ARG A 186 -2.16 -0.86 -21.38
N LEU A 187 -1.75 0.26 -21.96
CA LEU A 187 -0.62 1.03 -21.45
C LEU A 187 -0.95 1.58 -20.05
N SER A 188 -2.17 2.06 -19.83
CA SER A 188 -2.60 2.54 -18.50
C SER A 188 -2.53 1.43 -17.45
N ASP A 189 -3.12 0.25 -17.73
CA ASP A 189 -3.07 -0.91 -16.82
C ASP A 189 -1.62 -1.32 -16.53
N PHE A 190 -0.72 -1.21 -17.50
CA PHE A 190 0.71 -1.49 -17.31
C PHE A 190 1.38 -0.48 -16.39
N ILE A 191 1.16 0.82 -16.62
CA ILE A 191 1.75 1.89 -15.81
C ILE A 191 1.28 1.77 -14.36
N ASP A 192 -0.03 1.57 -14.13
CA ASP A 192 -0.60 1.45 -12.78
C ASP A 192 -0.01 0.25 -12.01
N ARG A 193 0.16 -0.89 -12.68
CA ARG A 193 0.76 -2.10 -12.09
C ARG A 193 2.26 -1.94 -11.85
N THR A 194 2.95 -1.26 -12.74
CA THR A 194 4.39 -1.02 -12.59
C THR A 194 4.64 -0.04 -11.45
N GLU A 195 3.80 0.99 -11.30
CA GLU A 195 3.86 1.93 -10.19
C GLU A 195 3.67 1.23 -8.84
N THR A 196 2.67 0.36 -8.72
CA THR A 196 2.40 -0.39 -7.47
C THR A 196 3.46 -1.44 -7.13
N ARG A 197 4.13 -2.02 -8.12
CA ARG A 197 5.23 -2.99 -7.93
C ARG A 197 6.59 -2.32 -7.70
N SER A 198 6.76 -1.07 -8.12
CA SER A 198 8.01 -0.35 -7.98
C SER A 198 8.34 -0.10 -6.50
N SER A 199 9.59 -0.35 -6.11
CA SER A 199 10.11 0.06 -4.80
C SER A 199 10.18 1.58 -4.65
N MET A 200 10.16 2.31 -5.77
CA MET A 200 10.24 3.77 -5.85
C MET A 200 9.11 4.33 -6.73
N PRO A 201 7.85 4.34 -6.26
CA PRO A 201 6.69 4.75 -7.06
C PRO A 201 6.77 6.22 -7.50
N ASN A 202 7.24 7.12 -6.63
CA ASN A 202 7.39 8.54 -6.97
C ASN A 202 8.41 8.78 -8.10
N ALA A 203 9.52 8.03 -8.12
CA ALA A 203 10.52 8.15 -9.18
C ALA A 203 10.01 7.59 -10.50
N PHE A 204 9.28 6.48 -10.46
CA PHE A 204 8.60 5.92 -11.64
C PHE A 204 7.56 6.89 -12.21
N ARG A 205 6.77 7.54 -11.37
CA ARG A 205 5.79 8.55 -11.79
C ARG A 205 6.46 9.72 -12.52
N ILE A 206 7.58 10.23 -11.98
CA ILE A 206 8.38 11.29 -12.64
C ILE A 206 8.91 10.80 -13.99
N PHE A 207 9.43 9.58 -14.06
CA PHE A 207 9.89 8.98 -15.32
C PHE A 207 8.77 8.90 -16.37
N CYS A 208 7.59 8.41 -16.01
CA CYS A 208 6.43 8.35 -16.91
C CYS A 208 6.02 9.75 -17.41
N VAL A 209 6.03 10.76 -16.53
CA VAL A 209 5.75 12.15 -16.92
C VAL A 209 6.79 12.64 -17.93
N ILE A 210 8.09 12.43 -17.70
CA ILE A 210 9.16 12.82 -18.65
C ILE A 210 8.99 12.13 -20.01
N VAL A 211 8.69 10.84 -20.03
CA VAL A 211 8.43 10.11 -21.28
C VAL A 211 7.22 10.68 -22.02
N ASN A 212 6.13 11.00 -21.31
CA ASN A 212 4.96 11.63 -21.92
C ASN A 212 5.29 13.01 -22.51
N ILE A 213 6.14 13.82 -21.87
CA ILE A 213 6.62 15.10 -22.43
C ILE A 213 7.32 14.88 -23.76
N ILE A 214 8.27 13.94 -23.80
CA ILE A 214 9.04 13.64 -25.00
C ILE A 214 8.13 13.18 -26.14
N ILE A 215 7.10 12.37 -25.83
CA ILE A 215 6.12 11.92 -26.83
C ILE A 215 5.29 13.10 -27.35
N ILE A 216 4.82 14.01 -26.49
CA ILE A 216 4.05 15.19 -26.91
C ILE A 216 4.90 16.08 -27.83
N ILE A 217 6.16 16.35 -27.45
CA ILE A 217 7.11 17.11 -28.28
C ILE A 217 7.35 16.40 -29.62
N HIS A 218 7.52 15.07 -29.61
CA HIS A 218 7.68 14.29 -30.83
C HIS A 218 6.46 14.42 -31.78
N TRP A 219 5.25 14.32 -31.25
CA TRP A 219 4.03 14.48 -32.03
C TRP A 219 3.90 15.89 -32.61
N ASN A 220 4.15 16.91 -31.80
CA ASN A 220 4.07 18.29 -32.26
C ASN A 220 5.19 18.62 -33.27
N ALA A 221 6.39 18.06 -33.12
CA ALA A 221 7.44 18.13 -34.13
C ALA A 221 7.02 17.55 -35.49
N CYS A 222 6.35 16.40 -35.47
CA CYS A 222 5.79 15.80 -36.69
C CYS A 222 4.70 16.68 -37.30
N ILE A 223 3.82 17.26 -36.49
CA ILE A 223 2.77 18.19 -36.96
C ILE A 223 3.38 19.44 -37.60
N TYR A 224 4.40 20.04 -36.98
CA TYR A 224 5.12 21.19 -37.53
C TYR A 224 5.74 20.88 -38.91
N PHE A 225 6.42 19.74 -39.04
CA PHE A 225 7.00 19.35 -40.33
C PHE A 225 5.92 19.05 -41.37
N PHE A 226 4.84 18.37 -40.99
CA PHE A 226 3.69 18.09 -41.86
C PHE A 226 3.06 19.38 -42.40
N ILE A 227 2.85 20.38 -41.55
CA ILE A 227 2.33 21.68 -41.97
C ILE A 227 3.34 22.41 -42.87
N SER A 228 4.64 22.37 -42.54
CA SER A 228 5.69 22.95 -43.38
C SER A 228 5.72 22.35 -44.78
N GLU A 229 5.57 21.03 -44.89
CA GLU A 229 5.50 20.33 -46.17
C GLU A 229 4.22 20.66 -46.93
N ALA A 230 3.07 20.74 -46.25
CA ALA A 230 1.78 21.09 -46.86
C ALA A 230 1.73 22.53 -47.39
N ILE A 231 2.42 23.47 -46.73
CA ILE A 231 2.57 24.87 -47.17
C ILE A 231 3.59 24.96 -48.33
N GLY A 232 4.62 24.12 -48.29
CA GLY A 232 5.74 24.07 -49.22
C GLY A 232 7.06 24.35 -48.51
N LEU A 233 8.02 23.43 -48.62
CA LEU A 233 9.32 23.58 -47.97
C LEU A 233 10.10 24.77 -48.55
N GLY A 234 10.65 25.61 -47.66
CA GLY A 234 11.45 26.78 -48.04
C GLY A 234 10.69 27.90 -48.73
N THR A 235 9.35 27.96 -48.64
CA THR A 235 8.56 29.05 -49.24
C THR A 235 8.62 30.36 -48.47
N ASP A 236 8.93 30.31 -47.17
CA ASP A 236 9.09 31.48 -46.31
C ASP A 236 10.06 31.19 -45.16
N GLY A 237 10.23 32.17 -44.26
CA GLY A 237 11.18 32.09 -43.14
C GLY A 237 10.70 31.27 -41.94
N TRP A 238 9.47 30.75 -41.93
CA TRP A 238 8.92 29.97 -40.82
C TRP A 238 8.95 28.46 -41.09
N VAL A 239 8.52 28.05 -42.30
CA VAL A 239 8.55 26.65 -42.72
C VAL A 239 9.97 26.10 -42.73
N TYR A 240 10.12 24.79 -42.59
CA TYR A 240 11.41 24.14 -42.79
C TYR A 240 11.92 24.38 -44.23
N GLY A 241 13.17 24.80 -44.39
CA GLY A 241 13.80 24.98 -45.71
C GLY A 241 14.88 26.07 -45.74
N SER A 242 15.40 26.35 -46.93
CA SER A 242 16.56 27.23 -47.14
C SER A 242 16.35 28.70 -46.75
N LEU A 243 15.12 29.20 -46.84
CA LEU A 243 14.74 30.55 -46.40
C LEU A 243 14.71 30.68 -44.86
N ASN A 244 14.42 29.59 -44.15
CA ASN A 244 14.55 29.54 -42.71
C ASN A 244 16.00 29.17 -42.35
N LYS A 245 16.83 30.21 -42.17
CA LYS A 245 18.25 30.08 -41.81
C LYS A 245 18.52 29.39 -40.48
N GLN A 246 17.52 29.30 -39.58
CA GLN A 246 17.64 28.49 -38.36
C GLN A 246 17.49 26.99 -38.68
N SER A 247 16.63 26.65 -39.65
CA SER A 247 16.41 25.28 -40.11
C SER A 247 17.51 24.76 -41.02
N LEU A 248 18.01 25.57 -41.95
CA LEU A 248 19.12 25.22 -42.84
C LEU A 248 20.11 26.39 -42.93
N PRO A 249 21.09 26.46 -42.00
CA PRO A 249 22.21 27.38 -42.08
C PRO A 249 23.11 27.09 -43.29
N ASP A 250 23.91 28.07 -43.70
CA ASP A 250 24.82 27.93 -44.82
C ASP A 250 25.86 26.81 -44.54
N GLY A 251 26.00 25.87 -45.47
CA GLY A 251 26.89 24.71 -45.35
C GLY A 251 26.29 23.48 -44.66
N VAL A 252 25.01 23.50 -44.29
CA VAL A 252 24.30 22.33 -43.71
C VAL A 252 23.46 21.64 -44.79
N GLU A 253 23.62 20.32 -44.92
CA GLU A 253 22.85 19.51 -45.87
C GLU A 253 21.43 19.19 -45.35
N ASP A 254 20.47 19.21 -46.28
CA ASP A 254 19.11 18.77 -46.00
C ASP A 254 19.03 17.24 -45.95
N THR A 255 19.01 16.70 -44.74
CA THR A 255 18.93 15.26 -44.47
C THR A 255 17.70 14.96 -43.62
N LEU A 256 17.22 13.70 -43.66
CA LEU A 256 16.14 13.23 -42.79
C LEU A 256 16.43 13.53 -41.31
N ALA A 257 17.67 13.29 -40.87
CA ALA A 257 18.08 13.61 -39.51
C ALA A 257 17.96 15.10 -39.22
N ARG A 258 18.38 15.97 -40.15
CA ARG A 258 18.26 17.42 -39.98
C ARG A 258 16.81 17.88 -39.87
N ARG A 259 15.94 17.37 -40.75
CA ARG A 259 14.49 17.63 -40.74
C ARG A 259 13.88 17.28 -39.38
N TYR A 260 14.10 16.06 -38.90
CA TYR A 260 13.57 15.61 -37.61
C TYR A 260 14.14 16.40 -36.42
N ILE A 261 15.46 16.56 -36.34
CA ILE A 261 16.12 17.23 -35.22
C ILE A 261 15.68 18.70 -35.13
N TYR A 262 15.60 19.41 -36.25
CA TYR A 262 15.13 20.79 -36.24
C TYR A 262 13.66 20.89 -35.84
N SER A 263 12.78 20.05 -36.39
CA SER A 263 11.37 20.04 -36.00
C SER A 263 11.18 19.71 -34.52
N PHE A 264 11.99 18.81 -33.96
CA PHE A 264 11.97 18.48 -32.54
C PHE A 264 12.45 19.66 -31.67
N TYR A 265 13.51 20.34 -32.11
CA TYR A 265 14.02 21.56 -31.47
C TYR A 265 12.99 22.69 -31.49
N TRP A 266 12.37 22.95 -32.64
CA TRP A 266 11.31 23.95 -32.82
C TRP A 266 10.13 23.66 -31.88
N SER A 267 9.66 22.41 -31.88
CA SER A 267 8.54 22.00 -31.02
C SER A 267 8.87 22.11 -29.54
N THR A 268 10.10 21.76 -29.14
CA THR A 268 10.57 21.92 -27.76
C THR A 268 10.49 23.37 -27.32
N LEU A 269 11.00 24.31 -28.13
CA LEU A 269 10.98 25.74 -27.79
C LEU A 269 9.57 26.34 -27.69
N ILE A 270 8.66 25.92 -28.58
CA ILE A 270 7.26 26.39 -28.55
C ILE A 270 6.52 25.83 -27.34
N LEU A 271 6.59 24.52 -27.11
CA LEU A 271 5.87 23.88 -25.99
C LEU A 271 6.43 24.23 -24.62
N THR A 272 7.71 24.61 -24.54
CA THR A 272 8.32 25.13 -23.30
C THR A 272 8.21 26.65 -23.15
N THR A 273 7.50 27.32 -24.07
CA THR A 273 7.22 28.77 -24.03
C THR A 273 8.46 29.67 -24.10
N ILE A 274 9.61 29.14 -24.55
CA ILE A 274 10.84 29.91 -24.77
C ILE A 274 10.69 30.78 -26.03
N GLY A 275 10.13 30.23 -27.11
CA GLY A 275 9.70 30.99 -28.28
C GLY A 275 10.80 31.60 -29.16
N GLU A 276 12.07 31.19 -29.00
CA GLU A 276 13.20 31.63 -29.85
C GLU A 276 13.21 30.94 -31.23
N VAL A 277 12.11 31.07 -31.96
CA VAL A 277 11.92 30.51 -33.31
C VAL A 277 11.47 31.60 -34.30
N PRO A 278 11.65 31.40 -35.62
CA PRO A 278 11.25 32.38 -36.61
C PRO A 278 9.76 32.67 -36.51
N SER A 279 9.37 33.94 -36.69
CA SER A 279 7.97 34.33 -36.60
C SER A 279 7.17 33.83 -37.81
N PRO A 280 5.92 33.39 -37.61
CA PRO A 280 5.03 33.01 -38.70
C PRO A 280 4.81 34.18 -39.67
N LYS A 281 4.56 33.85 -40.93
CA LYS A 281 4.36 34.80 -42.04
C LYS A 281 2.94 34.74 -42.59
N ARG A 282 2.28 33.59 -42.56
CA ARG A 282 0.91 33.39 -43.10
C ARG A 282 -0.12 33.22 -41.99
N ASN A 283 -1.38 33.58 -42.28
CA ASN A 283 -2.50 33.46 -41.33
C ASN A 283 -2.67 32.03 -40.78
N MET A 284 -2.44 31.00 -41.60
CA MET A 284 -2.52 29.60 -41.16
C MET A 284 -1.41 29.25 -40.15
N GLU A 285 -0.20 29.77 -40.36
CA GLU A 285 0.94 29.58 -39.46
C GLU A 285 0.71 30.32 -38.15
N PHE A 286 0.18 31.56 -38.20
CA PHE A 286 -0.23 32.30 -37.01
C PHE A 286 -1.27 31.51 -36.20
N LEU A 287 -2.31 30.98 -36.85
CA LEU A 287 -3.33 30.19 -36.16
C LEU A 287 -2.72 28.95 -35.49
N PHE A 288 -1.87 28.22 -36.21
CA PHE A 288 -1.19 27.04 -35.66
C PHE A 288 -0.31 27.40 -34.45
N VAL A 289 0.55 28.41 -34.57
CA VAL A 289 1.44 28.84 -33.48
C VAL A 289 0.66 29.35 -32.27
N ILE A 290 -0.46 30.07 -32.47
CA ILE A 290 -1.32 30.52 -31.37
C ILE A 290 -1.90 29.32 -30.62
N VAL A 291 -2.48 28.35 -31.34
CA VAL A 291 -3.05 27.14 -30.74
C VAL A 291 -1.97 26.34 -30.02
N ASP A 292 -0.81 26.16 -30.65
CA ASP A 292 0.29 25.37 -30.09
C ASP A 292 0.90 26.03 -28.84
N LEU A 293 1.03 27.36 -28.81
CA LEU A 293 1.44 28.10 -27.61
C LEU A 293 0.40 28.00 -26.49
N MET A 294 -0.90 28.10 -26.79
CA MET A 294 -1.96 27.92 -25.78
C MET A 294 -1.94 26.50 -25.19
N CYS A 295 -1.82 25.48 -26.04
CA CYS A 295 -1.67 24.09 -25.60
C CYS A 295 -0.38 23.89 -24.81
N GLY A 296 0.74 24.45 -25.27
CA GLY A 296 2.05 24.39 -24.61
C GLY A 296 2.02 24.93 -23.19
N VAL A 297 1.46 26.12 -22.98
CA VAL A 297 1.32 26.73 -21.64
C VAL A 297 0.54 25.81 -20.69
N LEU A 298 -0.61 25.27 -21.14
CA LEU A 298 -1.46 24.40 -20.32
C LEU A 298 -0.79 23.06 -19.98
N ILE A 299 -0.17 22.43 -20.98
CA ILE A 299 0.53 21.15 -20.85
C ILE A 299 1.73 21.33 -19.91
N PHE A 300 2.57 22.32 -20.15
CA PHE A 300 3.75 22.60 -19.35
C PHE A 300 3.41 22.94 -17.89
N ALA A 301 2.39 23.78 -17.66
CA ALA A 301 1.92 24.09 -16.31
C ALA A 301 1.44 22.84 -15.55
N THR A 302 0.67 21.96 -16.22
CA THR A 302 0.18 20.70 -15.63
C THR A 302 1.33 19.75 -15.28
N ILE A 303 2.31 19.63 -16.17
CA ILE A 303 3.50 18.79 -15.97
C ILE A 303 4.33 19.29 -14.79
N VAL A 304 4.68 20.58 -14.78
CA VAL A 304 5.50 21.17 -13.71
C VAL A 304 4.77 21.05 -12.36
N GLY A 305 3.44 21.24 -12.34
CA GLY A 305 2.61 21.00 -11.16
C GLY A 305 2.67 19.56 -10.66
N ASN A 306 2.55 18.58 -11.56
CA ASN A 306 2.61 17.15 -11.21
C ASN A 306 4.01 16.72 -10.71
N VAL A 307 5.08 17.19 -11.35
CA VAL A 307 6.46 16.94 -10.90
C VAL A 307 6.69 17.59 -9.54
N GLY A 308 6.24 18.83 -9.34
CA GLY A 308 6.32 19.52 -8.04
C GLY A 308 5.58 18.77 -6.93
N SER A 309 4.37 18.27 -7.22
CA SER A 309 3.60 17.44 -6.28
C SER A 309 4.33 16.15 -5.92
N ALA A 310 4.91 15.44 -6.89
CA ALA A 310 5.68 14.23 -6.65
C ALA A 310 6.91 14.47 -5.76
N ILE A 311 7.64 15.57 -5.99
CA ILE A 311 8.80 15.97 -5.17
C ILE A 311 8.37 16.31 -3.73
N SER A 312 7.26 17.04 -3.58
CA SER A 312 6.69 17.36 -2.27
C SER A 312 6.29 16.09 -1.51
N ASN A 313 5.61 15.15 -2.17
CA ASN A 313 5.23 13.86 -1.57
C ASN A 313 6.44 13.01 -1.15
N MET A 314 7.53 13.04 -1.94
CA MET A 314 8.77 12.33 -1.61
C MET A 314 9.45 12.89 -0.36
N SER A 315 9.37 14.20 -0.12
CA SER A 315 9.95 14.85 1.05
C SER A 315 8.98 14.97 2.24
N ALA A 316 7.72 14.57 2.09
CA ALA A 316 6.65 14.78 3.06
C ALA A 316 6.98 14.25 4.48
N ALA A 317 7.58 13.07 4.59
CA ALA A 317 7.97 12.50 5.90
C ALA A 317 9.02 13.35 6.62
N ARG A 318 10.01 13.86 5.86
CA ARG A 318 11.05 14.75 6.37
C ARG A 318 10.47 16.10 6.77
N THR A 319 9.63 16.68 5.92
CA THR A 319 8.94 17.94 6.20
C THR A 319 8.07 17.83 7.45
N LYS A 320 7.32 16.74 7.61
CA LYS A 320 6.51 16.50 8.81
C LYS A 320 7.35 16.42 10.09
N PHE A 321 8.48 15.72 10.05
CA PHE A 321 9.38 15.61 11.19
C PHE A 321 10.02 16.97 11.55
N GLN A 322 10.51 17.70 10.55
CA GLN A 322 11.07 19.04 10.75
C GLN A 322 10.04 20.01 11.31
N ASN A 323 8.79 19.99 10.82
CA ASN A 323 7.71 20.81 11.36
C ASN A 323 7.44 20.51 12.85
N GLN A 324 7.52 19.25 13.28
CA GLN A 324 7.38 18.89 14.70
C GLN A 324 8.53 19.42 15.55
N MET A 325 9.77 19.27 15.05
CA MET A 325 10.96 19.82 15.70
C MET A 325 10.86 21.35 15.84
N ASP A 326 10.45 22.04 14.78
CA ASP A 326 10.36 23.51 14.76
C ASP A 326 9.28 24.03 15.71
N ASN A 327 8.13 23.34 15.79
CA ASN A 327 7.10 23.65 16.79
C ASN A 327 7.63 23.53 18.22
N ILE A 328 8.46 22.53 18.50
CA ILE A 328 9.05 22.32 19.84
C ILE A 328 10.12 23.38 20.12
N LYS A 329 10.96 23.73 19.15
CA LYS A 329 11.90 24.86 19.26
C LYS A 329 11.17 26.17 19.55
N GLN A 330 10.07 26.44 18.85
CA GLN A 330 9.24 27.61 19.07
C GLN A 330 8.64 27.62 20.49
N TYR A 331 8.13 26.47 20.95
CA TYR A 331 7.60 26.31 22.30
C TYR A 331 8.67 26.61 23.37
N MET A 332 9.87 26.05 23.23
CA MET A 332 10.98 26.26 24.16
C MET A 332 11.43 27.72 24.20
N LYS A 333 11.48 28.38 23.03
CA LYS A 333 11.79 29.80 22.92
C LYS A 333 10.74 30.67 23.62
N LEU A 334 9.45 30.39 23.40
CA LEU A 334 8.35 31.11 24.02
C LEU A 334 8.34 30.96 25.55
N ARG A 335 8.65 29.76 26.05
CA ARG A 335 8.70 29.46 27.49
C ARG A 335 10.05 29.79 28.14
N LYS A 336 11.01 30.34 27.39
CA LYS A 336 12.36 30.70 27.87
C LYS A 336 13.05 29.52 28.59
N VAL A 337 12.99 28.35 27.98
CA VAL A 337 13.66 27.15 28.50
C VAL A 337 15.19 27.34 28.46
N ASN A 338 15.91 26.79 29.46
CA ASN A 338 17.37 26.85 29.51
C ASN A 338 18.00 26.21 28.25
N LYS A 339 19.08 26.82 27.74
CA LYS A 339 19.82 26.37 26.54
C LYS A 339 20.35 24.96 26.66
N GLU A 340 20.70 24.52 27.86
CA GLU A 340 21.13 23.14 28.12
C GLU A 340 20.01 22.13 27.82
N LEU A 341 18.79 22.40 28.30
CA LEU A 341 17.64 21.54 28.06
C LEU A 341 17.20 21.60 26.60
N GLU A 342 17.22 22.79 25.98
CA GLU A 342 16.96 22.98 24.54
C GLU A 342 17.91 22.12 23.69
N THR A 343 19.21 22.16 23.99
CA THR A 343 20.23 21.36 23.28
C THR A 343 20.00 19.85 23.47
N ARG A 344 19.62 19.43 24.68
CA ARG A 344 19.31 18.02 24.97
C ARG A 344 18.09 17.53 24.19
N VAL A 345 17.04 18.33 24.09
CA VAL A 345 15.84 18.01 23.31
C VAL A 345 16.18 17.87 21.83
N ILE A 346 16.94 18.82 21.26
CA ILE A 346 17.34 18.77 19.84
C ILE A 346 18.16 17.50 19.55
N LYS A 347 19.16 17.19 20.39
CA LYS A 347 19.98 15.96 20.24
C LYS A 347 19.16 14.69 20.29
N TRP A 348 18.14 14.63 21.15
CA TRP A 348 17.23 13.48 21.22
C TRP A 348 16.40 13.32 19.94
N PHE A 349 15.88 14.42 19.39
CA PHE A 349 15.17 14.38 18.11
C PHE A 349 16.10 14.00 16.95
N ASP A 350 17.32 14.54 16.88
CA ASP A 350 18.29 14.17 15.85
C ASP A 350 18.60 12.67 15.90
N TYR A 351 18.78 12.11 17.11
CA TYR A 351 18.96 10.67 17.32
C TYR A 351 17.78 9.85 16.78
N LEU A 352 16.54 10.27 17.07
CA LEU A 352 15.34 9.60 16.56
C LEU A 352 15.24 9.63 15.03
N TRP A 353 15.63 10.74 14.41
CA TRP A 353 15.63 10.91 12.96
C TRP A 353 16.63 9.98 12.27
N GLU A 354 17.88 9.96 12.75
CA GLU A 354 18.97 9.16 12.18
C GLU A 354 18.67 7.65 12.24
N HIS A 355 18.03 7.20 13.31
CA HIS A 355 17.68 5.79 13.50
C HIS A 355 16.34 5.40 12.86
N LYS A 356 15.76 6.29 12.03
CA LYS A 356 14.47 6.11 11.34
C LYS A 356 13.34 5.69 12.29
N GLN A 357 13.44 6.10 13.55
CA GLN A 357 12.48 5.72 14.56
C GLN A 357 11.32 6.70 14.47
N SER A 358 10.23 6.27 13.84
CA SER A 358 9.03 7.07 13.77
C SER A 358 8.47 7.26 15.18
N LEU A 359 8.08 8.49 15.51
CA LEU A 359 7.39 8.80 16.78
C LEU A 359 6.05 8.06 16.94
N SER A 360 5.58 7.31 15.92
CA SER A 360 4.38 6.48 16.05
C SER A 360 4.39 5.22 15.18
N ASP A 361 5.14 4.20 15.59
CA ASP A 361 5.05 2.86 15.00
C ASP A 361 3.64 2.25 15.16
N GLN A 362 2.94 2.56 16.26
CA GLN A 362 1.60 2.03 16.53
C GLN A 362 0.51 2.56 15.60
N ARG A 363 0.68 3.73 14.96
CA ARG A 363 -0.35 4.25 14.02
C ARG A 363 -0.29 3.57 12.66
N VAL A 364 0.88 3.08 12.26
CA VAL A 364 1.07 2.41 10.97
C VAL A 364 0.39 1.04 10.99
N LEU A 365 0.53 0.29 12.09
CA LEU A 365 -0.06 -1.04 12.21
C LEU A 365 -1.59 -1.03 12.30
N LYS A 366 -2.21 0.05 12.81
CA LYS A 366 -3.69 0.17 12.93
C LYS A 366 -4.46 0.12 11.61
N VAL A 367 -3.80 0.29 10.47
CA VAL A 367 -4.44 0.18 9.14
C VAL A 367 -4.63 -1.28 8.73
N LEU A 368 -3.86 -2.20 9.31
CA LEU A 368 -3.89 -3.61 8.97
C LEU A 368 -4.98 -4.35 9.75
N PRO A 369 -5.54 -5.46 9.23
CA PRO A 369 -6.37 -6.37 10.04
C PRO A 369 -5.60 -6.94 11.23
N ASP A 370 -6.29 -7.19 12.35
CA ASP A 370 -5.70 -7.64 13.62
C ASP A 370 -4.81 -8.88 13.46
N LYS A 371 -5.19 -9.81 12.58
CA LYS A 371 -4.39 -10.99 12.27
C LYS A 371 -3.00 -10.63 11.70
N LEU A 372 -2.95 -9.74 10.70
CA LEU A 372 -1.69 -9.30 10.10
C LEU A 372 -0.88 -8.43 11.06
N GLN A 373 -1.54 -7.61 11.89
CA GLN A 373 -0.86 -6.88 12.96
C GLN A 373 -0.15 -7.83 13.92
N THR A 374 -0.85 -8.88 14.36
CA THR A 374 -0.31 -9.90 15.29
C THR A 374 0.86 -10.64 14.66
N GLU A 375 0.74 -11.07 13.41
CA GLU A 375 1.82 -11.77 12.69
C GLU A 375 3.08 -10.90 12.55
N ILE A 376 2.94 -9.65 12.11
CA ILE A 376 4.07 -8.71 11.98
C ILE A 376 4.69 -8.43 13.35
N ALA A 377 3.87 -8.11 14.33
CA ALA A 377 4.37 -7.74 15.64
C ALA A 377 5.08 -8.92 16.31
N MET A 378 4.55 -10.15 16.16
CA MET A 378 5.25 -11.36 16.58
C MET A 378 6.59 -11.49 15.86
N GLN A 379 6.65 -11.36 14.54
CA GLN A 379 7.91 -11.49 13.81
C GLN A 379 8.96 -10.45 14.25
N VAL A 380 8.55 -9.24 14.62
CA VAL A 380 9.45 -8.16 15.06
C VAL A 380 9.89 -8.33 16.52
N HIS A 381 9.01 -8.77 17.41
CA HIS A 381 9.23 -8.73 18.86
C HIS A 381 9.43 -10.10 19.52
N TYR A 382 9.17 -11.20 18.81
CA TYR A 382 9.21 -12.55 19.38
C TYR A 382 10.57 -12.94 19.93
N GLU A 383 11.67 -12.62 19.23
CA GLU A 383 13.01 -12.91 19.75
C GLU A 383 13.31 -12.17 21.05
N THR A 384 12.95 -10.89 21.14
CA THR A 384 13.18 -10.09 22.35
C THR A 384 12.38 -10.66 23.52
N LEU A 385 11.10 -11.00 23.31
CA LEU A 385 10.25 -11.57 24.35
C LEU A 385 10.66 -12.98 24.76
N ARG A 386 11.10 -13.82 23.81
CA ARG A 386 11.58 -15.17 24.14
C ARG A 386 12.90 -15.14 24.93
N ARG A 387 13.71 -14.09 24.79
CA ARG A 387 14.91 -13.90 25.63
C ARG A 387 14.56 -13.50 27.07
N VAL A 388 13.36 -12.99 27.32
CA VAL A 388 12.90 -12.64 28.66
C VAL A 388 12.62 -13.90 29.46
N ARG A 389 13.42 -14.11 30.52
CA ARG A 389 13.32 -15.29 31.42
C ARG A 389 11.94 -15.49 32.06
N ILE A 390 11.13 -14.45 32.16
CA ILE A 390 9.80 -14.53 32.77
C ILE A 390 8.76 -15.03 31.77
N PHE A 391 8.99 -14.84 30.47
CA PHE A 391 8.06 -15.20 29.40
C PHE A 391 8.51 -16.44 28.60
N GLN A 392 9.63 -17.06 28.96
CA GLN A 392 10.14 -18.29 28.31
C GLN A 392 9.21 -19.49 28.50
N ASP A 393 8.59 -19.59 29.67
CA ASP A 393 7.71 -20.70 30.05
C ASP A 393 6.22 -20.34 29.84
N CYS A 394 5.93 -19.20 29.21
CA CYS A 394 4.58 -18.78 28.89
C CYS A 394 4.12 -19.35 27.55
N GLU A 395 2.82 -19.58 27.43
CA GLU A 395 2.20 -20.00 26.17
C GLU A 395 2.30 -18.92 25.08
N ALA A 396 2.37 -19.36 23.82
CA ALA A 396 2.52 -18.46 22.67
C ALA A 396 1.33 -17.51 22.49
N GLY A 397 0.13 -17.88 22.95
CA GLY A 397 -1.06 -17.03 22.92
C GLY A 397 -0.89 -15.76 23.76
N LEU A 398 -0.38 -15.90 24.99
CA LEU A 398 -0.08 -14.76 25.86
C LEU A 398 0.96 -13.84 25.24
N LEU A 399 2.02 -14.41 24.65
CA LEU A 399 3.06 -13.62 23.97
C LEU A 399 2.46 -12.78 22.84
N ALA A 400 1.61 -13.36 22.00
CA ALA A 400 0.96 -12.66 20.90
C ALA A 400 0.09 -11.48 21.38
N GLU A 401 -0.64 -11.67 22.48
CA GLU A 401 -1.48 -10.61 23.06
C GLU A 401 -0.63 -9.48 23.69
N LEU A 402 0.45 -9.84 24.37
CA LEU A 402 1.34 -8.88 25.02
C LEU A 402 2.11 -8.04 24.00
N VAL A 403 2.58 -8.64 22.91
CA VAL A 403 3.32 -7.97 21.84
C VAL A 403 2.58 -6.75 21.29
N LEU A 404 1.27 -6.88 21.06
CA LEU A 404 0.44 -5.79 20.52
C LEU A 404 0.30 -4.62 21.51
N LYS A 405 0.50 -4.86 22.80
CA LYS A 405 0.39 -3.85 23.87
C LYS A 405 1.74 -3.23 24.24
N LEU A 406 2.86 -3.73 23.70
CA LEU A 406 4.17 -3.15 23.94
C LEU A 406 4.29 -1.76 23.30
N GLN A 407 4.79 -0.81 24.09
CA GLN A 407 5.06 0.55 23.65
C GLN A 407 6.58 0.77 23.63
N GLN A 408 7.14 1.11 22.47
CA GLN A 408 8.55 1.46 22.40
C GLN A 408 8.79 2.86 22.96
N GLN A 409 9.71 2.97 23.92
CA GLN A 409 10.15 4.22 24.54
C GLN A 409 11.68 4.33 24.43
N THR A 410 12.19 5.51 24.05
CA THR A 410 13.63 5.76 23.89
C THR A 410 14.13 6.78 24.91
N PHE A 411 15.17 6.42 25.65
CA PHE A 411 15.79 7.24 26.69
C PHE A 411 17.17 7.72 26.26
N SER A 412 17.54 8.94 26.67
CA SER A 412 18.85 9.55 26.37
C SER A 412 19.92 9.09 27.37
N PRO A 413 21.21 9.24 27.05
CA PRO A 413 22.30 8.98 28.00
C PRO A 413 22.14 9.78 29.30
N GLY A 414 22.25 9.12 30.44
CA GLY A 414 22.10 9.73 31.77
C GLY A 414 20.66 9.88 32.27
N ASP A 415 19.65 9.57 31.45
CA ASP A 415 18.25 9.64 31.85
C ASP A 415 17.94 8.59 32.93
N TYR A 416 17.19 8.99 33.96
CA TYR A 416 16.63 8.04 34.93
C TYR A 416 15.28 7.54 34.40
N ILE A 417 15.18 6.23 34.16
CA ILE A 417 13.94 5.58 33.72
C ILE A 417 12.98 5.46 34.90
N CYS A 418 13.52 5.13 36.07
CA CYS A 418 12.77 5.16 37.32
C CYS A 418 13.69 5.49 38.50
N LYS A 419 13.17 6.19 39.50
CA LYS A 419 13.83 6.41 40.77
C LYS A 419 13.19 5.57 41.86
N LYS A 420 14.00 5.21 42.87
CA LYS A 420 13.55 4.51 44.06
C LYS A 420 12.46 5.33 44.75
N GLY A 421 11.35 4.69 45.10
CA GLY A 421 10.18 5.33 45.71
C GLY A 421 9.13 5.83 44.73
N ASP A 422 9.44 5.97 43.42
CA ASP A 422 8.42 6.34 42.41
C ASP A 422 7.33 5.29 42.30
N ILE A 423 6.14 5.69 41.82
CA ILE A 423 5.03 4.76 41.59
C ILE A 423 5.29 3.97 40.31
N GLY A 424 5.38 2.63 40.41
CA GLY A 424 5.61 1.76 39.26
C GLY A 424 4.33 1.45 38.48
N ARG A 425 4.10 2.12 37.35
CA ARG A 425 2.91 1.88 36.50
C ARG A 425 3.15 0.89 35.36
N GLU A 426 4.41 0.67 35.02
CA GLU A 426 4.85 -0.02 33.81
C GLU A 426 6.01 -0.95 34.15
N MET A 427 6.18 -2.04 33.41
CA MET A 427 7.45 -2.78 33.38
C MET A 427 8.18 -2.47 32.08
N TYR A 428 9.49 -2.64 32.08
CA TYR A 428 10.33 -2.37 30.93
C TYR A 428 11.14 -3.59 30.53
N ILE A 429 11.27 -3.79 29.21
CA ILE A 429 12.10 -4.82 28.59
C ILE A 429 13.17 -4.10 27.78
N VAL A 430 14.43 -4.42 28.01
CA VAL A 430 15.54 -3.81 27.29
C VAL A 430 15.62 -4.41 25.89
N LYS A 431 15.25 -3.63 24.86
CA LYS A 431 15.36 -4.03 23.45
C LYS A 431 16.79 -3.79 22.95
N ARG A 432 17.30 -2.58 23.16
CA ARG A 432 18.63 -2.16 22.70
C ARG A 432 19.30 -1.22 23.70
N GLY A 433 20.60 -1.42 23.89
CA GLY A 433 21.45 -0.58 24.73
C GLY A 433 21.65 -1.13 26.15
N LYS A 434 22.15 -0.28 27.06
CA LYS A 434 22.59 -0.68 28.41
C LYS A 434 22.04 0.25 29.48
N LEU A 435 21.52 -0.34 30.54
CA LEU A 435 21.03 0.36 31.73
C LEU A 435 21.89 0.00 32.94
N GLN A 436 21.98 0.92 33.91
CA GLN A 436 22.64 0.68 35.19
C GLN A 436 21.67 0.90 36.33
N VAL A 437 21.64 -0.07 37.25
CA VAL A 437 20.97 0.08 38.54
C VAL A 437 21.96 0.77 39.47
N VAL A 438 21.62 1.98 39.92
CA VAL A 438 22.51 2.83 40.72
C VAL A 438 21.97 3.03 42.13
N ALA A 439 22.88 3.23 43.08
CA ALA A 439 22.52 3.64 44.43
C ALA A 439 21.98 5.07 44.46
N ASP A 440 21.48 5.47 45.62
CA ASP A 440 20.88 6.80 45.82
C ASP A 440 21.90 7.95 45.61
N ASP A 441 23.21 7.64 45.67
CA ASP A 441 24.31 8.56 45.35
C ASP A 441 24.57 8.75 43.84
N GLY A 442 24.00 7.89 42.97
CA GLY A 442 24.24 7.90 41.53
C GLY A 442 25.66 7.47 41.09
N ILE A 443 26.53 7.07 42.02
CA ILE A 443 27.92 6.68 41.77
C ILE A 443 28.07 5.17 41.83
N LYS A 444 27.54 4.53 42.88
CA LYS A 444 27.67 3.08 43.06
C LYS A 444 26.72 2.34 42.12
N ILE A 445 27.28 1.47 41.27
CA ILE A 445 26.52 0.64 40.33
C ILE A 445 26.32 -0.74 40.96
N PHE A 446 25.07 -1.16 41.14
CA PHE A 446 24.72 -2.48 41.66
C PHE A 446 24.68 -3.55 40.56
N ALA A 447 24.10 -3.21 39.41
CA ALA A 447 23.96 -4.13 38.29
C ALA A 447 23.90 -3.36 36.97
N THR A 448 24.34 -4.01 35.89
CA THR A 448 24.17 -3.50 34.52
C THR A 448 23.21 -4.41 33.78
N LEU A 449 22.09 -3.86 33.32
CA LEU A 449 21.08 -4.58 32.55
C LEU A 449 21.42 -4.45 31.06
N GLN A 450 21.45 -5.58 30.38
CA GLN A 450 21.69 -5.68 28.94
C GLN A 450 20.40 -6.06 28.20
N GLU A 451 20.48 -6.19 26.88
CA GLU A 451 19.37 -6.58 26.02
C GLU A 451 18.72 -7.90 26.48
N GLY A 452 17.38 -7.93 26.46
CA GLY A 452 16.57 -9.04 26.98
C GLY A 452 16.36 -9.03 28.50
N ALA A 453 17.04 -8.16 29.25
CA ALA A 453 16.74 -7.95 30.66
C ALA A 453 15.38 -7.28 30.85
N VAL A 454 14.73 -7.60 31.96
CA VAL A 454 13.46 -7.02 32.39
C VAL A 454 13.66 -6.37 33.74
N PHE A 455 12.99 -5.23 33.94
CA PHE A 455 12.96 -4.56 35.23
C PHE A 455 11.62 -3.85 35.44
N GLY A 456 11.29 -3.63 36.72
CA GLY A 456 10.04 -2.98 37.12
C GLY A 456 8.83 -3.91 37.14
N GLU A 457 9.04 -5.22 36.97
CA GLU A 457 8.06 -6.29 37.06
C GLU A 457 7.44 -6.40 38.46
N LEU A 458 8.22 -6.15 39.52
CA LEU A 458 7.74 -6.31 40.90
C LEU A 458 6.65 -5.30 41.28
N SER A 459 6.77 -4.05 40.82
CA SER A 459 5.80 -3.00 41.16
C SER A 459 4.43 -3.25 40.54
N ILE A 460 4.36 -3.93 39.39
CA ILE A 460 3.10 -4.12 38.68
C ILE A 460 2.32 -5.37 39.12
N LEU A 461 2.96 -6.33 39.80
CA LEU A 461 2.41 -7.65 40.13
C LEU A 461 1.50 -7.72 41.37
N ASN A 462 1.21 -6.60 42.06
CA ASN A 462 0.30 -6.55 43.24
C ASN A 462 0.50 -7.73 44.21
N ILE A 463 1.75 -7.97 44.60
CA ILE A 463 2.07 -9.09 45.50
C ILE A 463 1.70 -8.68 46.93
N ALA A 464 0.75 -9.38 47.53
CA ALA A 464 0.39 -9.23 48.95
C ALA A 464 1.62 -9.46 49.84
N GLY A 465 1.80 -8.60 50.85
CA GLY A 465 2.97 -8.63 51.74
C GLY A 465 4.24 -7.97 51.19
N SER A 466 4.19 -7.33 50.02
CA SER A 466 5.32 -6.52 49.54
C SER A 466 5.50 -5.27 50.41
N LYS A 467 6.62 -5.17 51.14
CA LYS A 467 6.93 -4.03 52.02
C LYS A 467 6.93 -2.68 51.28
N ASN A 468 7.21 -2.70 49.98
CA ASN A 468 7.30 -1.51 49.14
C ASN A 468 6.05 -1.31 48.25
N GLY A 469 5.06 -2.21 48.32
CA GLY A 469 3.82 -2.15 47.54
C GLY A 469 4.07 -1.89 46.06
N ASN A 470 3.43 -0.84 45.54
CA ASN A 470 3.51 -0.42 44.13
C ASN A 470 4.65 0.59 43.85
N ARG A 471 5.62 0.75 44.76
CA ARG A 471 6.76 1.66 44.57
C ARG A 471 7.95 0.96 43.91
N ARG A 472 8.79 1.74 43.24
CA ARG A 472 10.05 1.29 42.65
C ARG A 472 11.09 1.05 43.73
N THR A 473 11.82 -0.05 43.62
CA THR A 473 12.81 -0.49 44.63
C THR A 473 14.22 0.04 44.39
N ALA A 474 14.53 0.48 43.17
CA ALA A 474 15.87 0.92 42.78
C ALA A 474 15.85 2.06 41.76
N ASN A 475 16.96 2.81 41.68
CA ASN A 475 17.19 3.80 40.63
C ASN A 475 17.78 3.10 39.40
N VAL A 476 17.17 3.32 38.24
CA VAL A 476 17.67 2.77 36.96
C VAL A 476 17.93 3.92 36.02
N ARG A 477 19.18 4.03 35.54
CA ARG A 477 19.59 5.06 34.58
C ARG A 477 20.09 4.47 33.27
N SER A 478 19.92 5.21 32.19
CA SER A 478 20.45 4.87 30.88
C SER A 478 21.92 5.25 30.75
N VAL A 479 22.75 4.35 30.23
CA VAL A 479 24.17 4.65 29.97
C VAL A 479 24.35 5.39 28.65
N GLY A 480 23.60 4.98 27.62
CA GLY A 480 23.60 5.57 26.29
C GLY A 480 22.18 5.89 25.84
N TYR A 481 21.95 5.97 24.53
CA TYR A 481 20.59 5.87 24.03
C TYR A 481 20.09 4.44 24.19
N THR A 482 18.94 4.27 24.83
CA THR A 482 18.34 2.96 25.08
C THR A 482 16.92 2.90 24.55
N ASP A 483 16.61 1.78 23.91
CA ASP A 483 15.28 1.47 23.41
C ASP A 483 14.67 0.42 24.33
N LEU A 484 13.58 0.78 24.98
CA LEU A 484 12.85 -0.06 25.92
C LEU A 484 11.45 -0.35 25.39
N PHE A 485 10.95 -1.55 25.63
CA PHE A 485 9.51 -1.80 25.54
C PHE A 485 8.87 -1.62 26.90
N ALA A 486 7.95 -0.69 27.00
CA ALA A 486 7.11 -0.48 28.16
C ALA A 486 5.82 -1.31 28.01
N LEU A 487 5.44 -2.01 29.09
CA LEU A 487 4.17 -2.69 29.22
C LEU A 487 3.43 -2.15 30.44
N ASN A 488 2.24 -1.60 30.22
CA ASN A 488 1.43 -1.04 31.30
C ASN A 488 0.91 -2.15 32.21
N LYS A 489 0.79 -1.83 33.50
CA LYS A 489 0.15 -2.69 34.50
C LYS A 489 -1.24 -3.15 34.05
N LYS A 490 -2.09 -2.23 33.60
CA LYS A 490 -3.47 -2.55 33.15
C LYS A 490 -3.47 -3.56 32.01
N ASP A 491 -2.62 -3.32 31.01
CA ASP A 491 -2.52 -4.13 29.81
C ASP A 491 -2.03 -5.55 30.10
N LEU A 492 -1.05 -5.68 31.00
CA LEU A 492 -0.58 -6.97 31.51
C LEU A 492 -1.69 -7.70 32.28
N TRP A 493 -2.38 -7.03 33.20
CA TRP A 493 -3.43 -7.67 34.01
C TRP A 493 -4.64 -8.13 33.19
N ILE A 494 -4.96 -7.41 32.11
CA ILE A 494 -5.99 -7.84 31.16
C ILE A 494 -5.56 -9.14 30.48
N ALA A 495 -4.33 -9.22 29.99
CA ALA A 495 -3.82 -10.43 29.33
C ALA A 495 -3.72 -11.61 30.33
N LEU A 496 -3.20 -11.37 31.53
CA LEU A 496 -3.09 -12.39 32.59
C LEU A 496 -4.44 -12.87 33.14
N LYS A 497 -5.55 -12.18 32.84
CA LYS A 497 -6.90 -12.65 33.18
C LYS A 497 -7.31 -13.83 32.29
N GLU A 498 -6.89 -13.83 31.03
CA GLU A 498 -7.17 -14.90 30.07
C GLU A 498 -6.21 -16.08 30.25
N TYR A 499 -5.00 -15.83 30.77
CA TYR A 499 -3.94 -16.82 30.97
C TYR A 499 -3.58 -17.01 32.46
N PRO A 500 -4.39 -17.77 33.23
CA PRO A 500 -4.25 -17.87 34.68
C PRO A 500 -2.99 -18.63 35.14
N ASP A 501 -2.49 -19.58 34.34
CA ASP A 501 -1.28 -20.34 34.70
C ASP A 501 -0.03 -19.48 34.55
N ALA A 502 0.05 -18.67 33.49
CA ALA A 502 1.10 -17.67 33.34
C ALA A 502 1.06 -16.63 34.47
N ARG A 503 -0.14 -16.21 34.91
CA ARG A 503 -0.30 -15.33 36.08
C ARG A 503 0.30 -15.94 37.34
N LYS A 504 0.00 -17.21 37.64
CA LYS A 504 0.56 -17.91 38.81
C LYS A 504 2.08 -17.97 38.73
N LEU A 505 2.64 -18.30 37.56
CA LEU A 505 4.09 -18.36 37.34
C LEU A 505 4.76 -17.00 37.58
N LEU A 506 4.20 -15.94 37.00
CA LEU A 506 4.69 -14.56 37.17
C LEU A 506 4.68 -14.13 38.64
N ILE A 507 3.59 -14.40 39.37
CA ILE A 507 3.48 -14.08 40.80
C ILE A 507 4.47 -14.91 41.63
N ALA A 508 4.60 -16.21 41.36
CA ALA A 508 5.54 -17.09 42.06
C ALA A 508 6.98 -16.61 41.90
N LYS A 509 7.38 -16.26 40.67
CA LYS A 509 8.70 -15.71 40.35
C LYS A 509 8.91 -14.34 41.01
N GLY A 510 7.90 -13.48 41.03
CA GLY A 510 7.93 -12.22 41.75
C GLY A 510 8.11 -12.38 43.26
N ARG A 511 7.43 -13.36 43.88
CA ARG A 511 7.59 -13.71 45.31
C ARG A 511 8.99 -14.23 45.60
N GLU A 512 9.55 -15.06 44.73
CA GLU A 512 10.93 -15.58 44.87
C GLU A 512 11.96 -14.44 44.90
N ILE A 513 11.84 -13.47 43.99
CA ILE A 513 12.72 -12.30 43.93
C ILE A 513 12.56 -11.44 45.20
N LEU A 514 11.32 -11.15 45.64
CA LEU A 514 11.07 -10.38 46.86
C LEU A 514 11.61 -11.06 48.12
N ARG A 515 11.53 -12.39 48.20
CA ARG A 515 12.09 -13.17 49.30
C ARG A 515 13.61 -13.05 49.34
N LYS A 516 14.26 -13.18 48.18
CA LYS A 516 15.72 -13.05 48.07
C LYS A 516 16.23 -11.68 48.53
N ASP A 517 15.46 -10.62 48.28
CA ASP A 517 15.80 -9.26 48.67
C ASP A 517 15.33 -8.90 50.10
N GLY A 518 14.69 -9.82 50.84
CA GLY A 518 14.17 -9.57 52.20
C GLY A 518 12.98 -8.59 52.27
N LEU A 519 12.33 -8.37 51.13
CA LEU A 519 11.26 -7.38 50.92
C LEU A 519 9.84 -7.98 50.96
N LEU A 520 9.73 -9.29 51.21
CA LEU A 520 8.47 -9.99 51.41
C LEU A 520 8.19 -10.13 52.91
N ASP A 521 6.97 -9.79 53.32
CA ASP A 521 6.42 -10.16 54.61
C ASP A 521 5.62 -11.46 54.43
N GLU A 522 6.12 -12.58 54.97
CA GLU A 522 5.50 -13.91 54.80
C GLU A 522 4.24 -14.08 55.67
N ASP A 523 4.07 -13.25 56.69
CA ASP A 523 2.92 -13.27 57.60
C ASP A 523 1.80 -12.32 57.16
N ALA A 524 2.00 -11.60 56.05
CA ALA A 524 0.98 -10.72 55.51
C ALA A 524 -0.19 -11.56 54.96
N PRO A 525 -1.45 -11.26 55.36
CA PRO A 525 -2.60 -11.93 54.77
C PRO A 525 -2.56 -11.73 53.25
N GLU A 526 -2.69 -12.82 52.48
CA GLU A 526 -2.94 -12.67 51.05
C GLU A 526 -4.12 -11.70 50.89
N GLU A 527 -4.02 -10.69 50.03
CA GLU A 527 -5.15 -9.88 49.58
C GLU A 527 -6.11 -10.80 48.80
N GLN A 528 -6.73 -11.75 49.50
CA GLN A 528 -8.08 -12.15 49.20
C GLN A 528 -8.89 -10.88 49.46
N ILE A 529 -9.45 -10.31 48.41
CA ILE A 529 -10.56 -9.37 48.54
C ILE A 529 -11.50 -10.06 49.53
N SER A 530 -11.59 -9.54 50.77
CA SER A 530 -12.39 -10.16 51.82
C SER A 530 -13.79 -10.37 51.23
N ALA A 531 -14.45 -11.47 51.56
CA ALA A 531 -15.83 -11.71 51.12
C ALA A 531 -16.72 -10.49 51.39
N GLU A 532 -16.39 -9.69 52.41
CA GLU A 532 -17.03 -8.41 52.72
C GLU A 532 -16.73 -7.27 51.73
N GLU A 533 -15.50 -7.13 51.21
CA GLU A 533 -15.17 -6.14 50.18
C GLU A 533 -15.77 -6.51 48.83
N MET A 534 -15.77 -7.80 48.49
CA MET A 534 -16.45 -8.30 47.30
C MET A 534 -17.96 -8.09 47.42
N ALA A 535 -18.55 -8.35 48.59
CA ALA A 535 -19.96 -8.07 48.87
C ALA A 535 -20.28 -6.56 48.80
N LYS A 536 -19.43 -5.69 49.35
CA LYS A 536 -19.58 -4.22 49.22
C LYS A 536 -19.49 -3.74 47.78
N SER A 537 -18.55 -4.27 47.00
CA SER A 537 -18.42 -3.98 45.57
C SER A 537 -19.65 -4.46 44.79
N LEU A 538 -20.16 -5.66 45.10
CA LEU A 538 -21.37 -6.21 44.49
C LEU A 538 -22.62 -5.38 44.86
N GLN A 539 -22.71 -4.92 46.10
CA GLN A 539 -23.77 -4.00 46.54
C GLN A 539 -23.69 -2.66 45.84
N ASN A 540 -22.50 -2.08 45.70
CA ASN A 540 -22.32 -0.81 44.99
C ASN A 540 -22.65 -0.93 43.51
N THR A 541 -22.23 -2.01 42.85
CA THR A 541 -22.59 -2.28 41.45
C THR A 541 -24.09 -2.54 41.29
N SER A 542 -24.71 -3.28 42.20
CA SER A 542 -26.17 -3.46 42.27
C SER A 542 -26.91 -2.13 42.40
N LYS A 543 -26.45 -1.24 43.30
CA LYS A 543 -27.04 0.10 43.50
C LYS A 543 -26.91 0.97 42.24
N ILE A 544 -25.78 0.91 41.56
CA ILE A 544 -25.58 1.60 40.27
C ILE A 544 -26.54 1.04 39.21
N LEU A 545 -26.70 -0.28 39.15
CA LEU A 545 -27.61 -0.97 38.23
C LEU A 545 -29.07 -0.58 38.49
N GLN A 546 -29.52 -0.60 39.75
CA GLN A 546 -30.85 -0.14 40.15
C GLN A 546 -31.08 1.33 39.75
N THR A 547 -30.09 2.19 39.95
CA THR A 547 -30.18 3.61 39.57
C THR A 547 -30.33 3.77 38.05
N LYS A 548 -29.56 3.00 37.27
CA LYS A 548 -29.69 2.99 35.80
C LYS A 548 -31.04 2.44 35.36
N MET A 549 -31.53 1.38 36.00
CA MET A 549 -32.81 0.76 35.70
C MET A 549 -33.98 1.70 36.02
N ALA A 550 -33.95 2.40 37.16
CA ALA A 550 -34.93 3.43 37.50
C ALA A 550 -34.95 4.57 36.47
N ARG A 551 -33.78 5.01 36.00
CA ARG A 551 -33.67 6.02 34.95
C ARG A 551 -34.25 5.53 33.62
N PHE A 552 -33.98 4.29 33.26
CA PHE A 552 -34.51 3.67 32.05
C PHE A 552 -36.03 3.52 32.10
N VAL A 553 -36.59 3.12 33.26
CA VAL A 553 -38.04 3.04 33.48
C VAL A 553 -38.68 4.43 33.41
N ALA A 554 -38.04 5.46 33.96
CA ALA A 554 -38.53 6.84 33.86
C ALA A 554 -38.53 7.34 32.40
N GLU A 555 -37.46 7.07 31.64
CA GLU A 555 -37.41 7.39 30.20
C GLU A 555 -38.46 6.62 29.41
N PHE A 556 -38.64 5.33 29.69
CA PHE A 556 -39.66 4.49 29.06
C PHE A 556 -41.09 5.00 29.33
N ASN A 557 -41.39 5.36 30.58
CA ASN A 557 -42.70 5.91 30.93
C ASN A 557 -42.92 7.29 30.30
N SER A 558 -41.88 8.15 30.25
CA SER A 558 -41.95 9.44 29.57
C SER A 558 -42.22 9.29 28.06
N THR A 559 -41.54 8.35 27.40
CA THR A 559 -41.77 8.06 25.98
C THR A 559 -43.16 7.45 25.75
N LYS A 560 -43.60 6.53 26.60
CA LYS A 560 -44.96 5.97 26.55
C LYS A 560 -46.03 7.07 26.68
N SER A 561 -45.91 7.98 27.64
CA SER A 561 -46.87 9.08 27.81
C SER A 561 -46.91 10.02 26.61
N LYS A 562 -45.76 10.34 26.00
CA LYS A 562 -45.69 11.15 24.77
C LYS A 562 -46.35 10.45 23.59
N LEU A 563 -46.16 9.15 23.45
CA LEU A 563 -46.80 8.33 22.42
C LEU A 563 -48.31 8.29 22.58
N LEU A 564 -48.81 8.06 23.80
CA LEU A 564 -50.25 8.05 24.09
C LEU A 564 -50.89 9.42 23.79
N ALA A 565 -50.27 10.52 24.23
CA ALA A 565 -50.74 11.86 23.91
C ALA A 565 -50.76 12.14 22.40
N ARG A 566 -49.80 11.58 21.65
CA ARG A 566 -49.77 11.70 20.19
C ARG A 566 -50.86 10.88 19.52
N ILE A 567 -51.15 9.68 20.02
CA ILE A 567 -52.26 8.85 19.54
C ILE A 567 -53.59 9.57 19.78
N GLU A 568 -53.84 10.08 20.98
CA GLU A 568 -55.06 10.82 21.32
C GLU A 568 -55.24 12.07 20.45
N TYR A 569 -54.16 12.80 20.17
CA TYR A 569 -54.17 13.92 19.22
C TYR A 569 -54.53 13.47 17.78
N LEU A 570 -53.99 12.33 17.34
CA LEU A 570 -54.29 11.80 16.01
C LEU A 570 -55.73 11.27 15.93
N GLU A 571 -56.25 10.64 16.98
CA GLU A 571 -57.64 10.19 17.08
C GLU A 571 -58.60 11.38 17.03
N THR A 572 -58.30 12.47 17.74
CA THR A 572 -59.12 13.69 17.67
C THR A 572 -59.06 14.36 16.30
N GLN A 573 -57.92 14.33 15.61
CA GLN A 573 -57.83 14.80 14.22
C GLN A 573 -58.60 13.89 13.25
N LEU A 574 -58.51 12.57 13.42
CA LEU A 574 -59.26 11.61 12.62
C LEU A 574 -60.77 11.78 12.80
N ALA A 575 -61.23 11.94 14.04
CA ALA A 575 -62.64 12.19 14.33
C ALA A 575 -63.15 13.49 13.69
N LYS A 576 -62.35 14.57 13.71
CA LYS A 576 -62.66 15.82 13.00
C LYS A 576 -62.75 15.64 11.49
N TYR A 577 -61.84 14.83 10.93
CA TYR A 577 -61.85 14.52 9.51
C TYR A 577 -63.10 13.74 9.13
N GLN A 578 -63.47 12.71 9.89
CA GLN A 578 -64.68 11.91 9.69
C GLN A 578 -65.97 12.73 9.84
N THR A 579 -66.03 13.69 10.78
CA THR A 579 -67.19 14.60 10.87
C THR A 579 -67.29 15.53 9.67
N ASN A 580 -66.16 16.03 9.16
CA ASN A 580 -66.16 16.89 7.97
C ASN A 580 -66.51 16.10 6.69
N ASP A 581 -66.07 14.84 6.60
CA ASP A 581 -66.41 13.96 5.47
C ASP A 581 -67.89 13.57 5.48
N ASN A 582 -68.49 13.36 6.67
CA ASN A 582 -69.93 13.13 6.81
C ASN A 582 -70.77 14.38 6.54
N LEU A 583 -70.26 15.58 6.82
CA LEU A 583 -70.90 16.85 6.43
C LEU A 583 -70.83 17.07 4.92
N ALA A 584 -69.68 16.76 4.29
CA ALA A 584 -69.53 16.86 2.84
C ALA A 584 -70.43 15.86 2.08
N ASN A 585 -70.65 14.66 2.62
CA ASN A 585 -71.54 13.67 2.02
C ASN A 585 -73.04 13.92 2.33
N ALA A 586 -73.37 14.77 3.31
CA ALA A 586 -74.77 15.13 3.60
C ALA A 586 -75.28 16.29 2.70
N ASP A 587 -74.37 17.08 2.13
CA ASP A 587 -74.70 18.15 1.18
C ASP A 587 -74.90 17.63 -0.27
N ASP A 588 -74.57 16.37 -0.56
CA ASP A 588 -74.72 15.74 -1.88
C ASP A 588 -76.03 14.93 -2.06
N ASP A 589 -76.86 14.80 -1.01
CA ASP A 589 -78.11 14.01 -1.02
C ASP A 589 -79.40 14.86 -1.08
N ASP A 590 -79.31 16.20 -1.23
CA ASP A 590 -80.47 17.12 -1.22
C ASP A 590 -80.58 18.07 -2.44
N ASP A 591 -80.03 17.70 -3.61
CA ASP A 591 -80.39 18.32 -4.92
C ASP A 591 -80.34 17.34 -6.11
#